data_AF-A0A9P7V2D8-F1
#
_entry.id   AF-A0A9P7V2D8-F1
#
_cell.length_a   1.000
_cell.length_b   1.000
_cell.length_c   1.000
_cell.angle_alpha   90.00
_cell.angle_beta   90.00
_cell.angle_gamma   90.00
#
_symmetry.space_group_name_H-M   'P 1'
#
loop_
_entity.id
_entity.type
_entity.pdbx_description
1 polymer ?
#
loop_
_entity_poly.entity_id
_entity_poly.type
_entity_poly.pdbx_seq_one_letter_code
_entity_poly.pdbx_strand_id
1 'polypeptide(L)'
;MRRYSGLYLALSGWTVVSALANCAVSPTHPNLSACALEPLTFSCENTTAIKNTCCTPTPGGLVLQTQFWSTFTGREDAGQKLPKGSWTIHGLWPDNCDGSFEQYCDPSRQYDPAPSPQAFPNGTEIPAYRGPGIDTFIEKFKRYDLLDYMNKYWIAQSMDNAIFWAHEYSKHATCTSTFDIQCYGDSYEDKMEVVDFFHTATRVFQQYPTFDILAANGIMPSNKTGYPLHSIQNALRTQTGATPYLGCLNRTILTEVWYFSHVLGTVSSFSVRMS
;
A
#
# COMPACT_ATOMS: atom_id res chain seq x y z
N MET A 1 21.88 78.34 34.02
CA MET A 1 21.70 76.96 34.52
C MET A 1 20.38 76.41 33.98
N ARG A 2 20.43 75.65 32.87
CA ARG A 2 19.25 75.00 32.26
C ARG A 2 19.16 73.55 32.76
N ARG A 3 17.99 73.18 33.29
CA ARG A 3 17.66 71.80 33.72
C ARG A 3 17.28 70.96 32.49
N TYR A 4 17.86 69.79 32.34
CA TYR A 4 17.42 68.77 31.37
C TYR A 4 16.48 67.78 32.07
N SER A 5 15.28 67.60 31.52
CA SER A 5 14.34 66.54 31.91
C SER A 5 14.59 65.31 31.05
N GLY A 6 14.87 64.17 31.68
CA GLY A 6 15.04 62.88 31.02
C GLY A 6 13.69 62.25 30.66
N LEU A 7 13.54 61.83 29.41
CA LEU A 7 12.38 61.11 28.90
C LEU A 7 12.65 59.60 29.03
N TYR A 8 11.88 58.90 29.85
CA TYR A 8 11.93 57.43 29.95
C TYR A 8 11.10 56.81 28.82
N LEU A 9 11.75 56.07 27.91
CA LEU A 9 11.05 55.22 26.95
C LEU A 9 10.65 53.90 27.63
N ALA A 10 9.34 53.63 27.70
CA ALA A 10 8.80 52.33 28.07
C ALA A 10 8.83 51.41 26.83
N LEU A 11 9.64 50.35 26.88
CA LEU A 11 9.61 49.28 25.89
C LEU A 11 8.49 48.30 26.24
N SER A 12 7.37 48.37 25.54
CA SER A 12 6.34 47.33 25.58
C SER A 12 6.85 46.11 24.82
N GLY A 13 7.21 45.04 25.54
CA GLY A 13 7.55 43.75 24.95
C GLY A 13 6.30 43.05 24.43
N TRP A 14 6.18 42.90 23.11
CA TRP A 14 5.17 42.05 22.50
C TRP A 14 5.73 40.62 22.47
N THR A 15 5.25 39.75 23.35
CA THR A 15 5.49 38.31 23.24
C THR A 15 4.69 37.79 22.05
N VAL A 16 5.37 37.52 20.94
CA VAL A 16 4.82 36.74 19.83
C VAL A 16 4.73 35.29 20.30
N VAL A 17 3.53 34.86 20.71
CA VAL A 17 3.24 33.45 20.92
C VAL A 17 3.07 32.82 19.54
N SER A 18 4.15 32.26 18.99
CA SER A 18 4.07 31.43 17.80
C SER A 18 3.28 30.18 18.14
N ALA A 19 2.00 30.13 17.73
CA ALA A 19 1.25 28.89 17.69
C ALA A 19 1.86 28.03 16.59
N LEU A 20 2.79 27.14 16.96
CA LEU A 20 3.13 26.01 16.12
C LEU A 20 1.86 25.16 16.03
N ALA A 21 1.14 25.28 14.91
CA ALA A 21 0.13 24.31 14.56
C ALA A 21 0.84 22.95 14.52
N ASN A 22 0.51 22.08 15.47
CA ASN A 22 1.07 20.75 15.55
C ASN A 22 0.55 19.98 14.32
N CYS A 23 1.31 19.99 13.22
CA CYS A 23 1.13 19.10 12.07
C CYS A 23 1.55 17.66 12.44
N ALA A 24 1.11 17.18 13.61
CA ALA A 24 1.35 15.81 14.02
C ALA A 24 0.43 14.91 13.19
N VAL A 25 1.04 14.09 12.34
CA VAL A 25 0.38 13.00 11.64
C VAL A 25 0.05 11.92 12.68
N SER A 26 -1.22 11.52 12.77
CA SER A 26 -1.62 10.43 13.67
C SER A 26 -0.96 9.13 13.21
N PRO A 27 -0.32 8.36 14.11
CA PRO A 27 0.18 7.04 13.78
C PRO A 27 -1.00 6.12 13.43
N THR A 28 -0.85 5.33 12.36
CA THR A 28 -1.91 4.41 11.90
C THR A 28 -1.45 2.97 11.94
N HIS A 29 -0.64 2.56 12.92
CA HIS A 29 -0.08 1.20 12.97
C HIS A 29 -0.81 0.33 13.99
N PRO A 30 -0.85 -1.01 13.80
CA PRO A 30 -1.42 -1.92 14.78
C PRO A 30 -0.61 -1.92 16.09
N ASN A 31 -1.21 -2.40 17.17
CA ASN A 31 -0.55 -2.55 18.46
C ASN A 31 0.41 -3.75 18.44
N LEU A 32 1.65 -3.50 18.01
CA LEU A 32 2.70 -4.51 17.91
C LEU A 32 3.22 -5.02 19.27
N SER A 33 2.92 -4.33 20.38
CA SER A 33 3.34 -4.81 21.71
C SER A 33 2.70 -6.16 22.07
N ALA A 34 1.51 -6.43 21.53
CA ALA A 34 0.83 -7.72 21.68
C ALA A 34 1.58 -8.89 21.00
N CYS A 35 2.53 -8.60 20.10
CA CYS A 35 3.32 -9.58 19.36
C CYS A 35 4.70 -9.84 19.97
N ALA A 36 5.10 -9.11 21.02
CA ALA A 36 6.45 -9.19 21.57
C ALA A 36 6.82 -10.57 22.15
N LEU A 37 5.81 -11.37 22.53
CA LEU A 37 5.99 -12.72 23.08
C LEU A 37 5.62 -13.83 22.11
N GLU A 38 5.18 -13.48 20.89
CA GLU A 38 4.83 -14.45 19.86
C GLU A 38 6.11 -15.00 19.20
N PRO A 39 6.11 -16.28 18.78
CA PRO A 39 7.25 -16.87 18.11
C PRO A 39 7.50 -16.18 16.76
N LEU A 40 8.77 -15.90 16.48
CA LEU A 40 9.22 -15.36 15.19
C LEU A 40 9.24 -16.46 14.14
N THR A 41 8.11 -16.63 13.46
CA THR A 41 7.96 -17.56 12.34
C THR A 41 7.39 -16.82 11.13
N PHE A 42 7.91 -17.12 9.95
CA PHE A 42 7.33 -16.64 8.70
C PHE A 42 5.94 -17.25 8.49
N SER A 43 5.00 -16.45 7.97
CA SER A 43 3.73 -16.97 7.48
C SER A 43 3.97 -18.09 6.44
N CYS A 44 3.03 -19.02 6.32
CA CYS A 44 3.15 -20.23 5.49
C CYS A 44 4.27 -21.23 5.88
N GLU A 45 5.12 -20.90 6.87
CA GLU A 45 6.12 -21.82 7.43
C GLU A 45 5.73 -22.33 8.83
N ASN A 46 4.73 -21.71 9.47
CA ASN A 46 4.27 -22.10 10.79
C ASN A 46 3.46 -23.41 10.75
N THR A 47 3.94 -24.42 11.49
CA THR A 47 3.29 -25.73 11.64
C THR A 47 2.45 -25.84 12.92
N THR A 48 2.44 -24.79 13.74
CA THR A 48 1.66 -24.71 14.99
C THR A 48 0.43 -23.82 14.80
N ALA A 49 -0.61 -24.07 15.60
CA ALA A 49 -1.82 -23.26 15.57
C ALA A 49 -1.50 -21.79 15.93
N ILE A 50 -1.93 -20.87 15.06
CA ILE A 50 -1.78 -19.43 15.27
C ILE A 50 -2.71 -19.00 16.40
N LYS A 51 -2.14 -18.46 17.48
CA LYS A 51 -2.92 -17.98 18.64
C LYS A 51 -3.34 -16.52 18.49
N ASN A 52 -2.44 -15.68 17.98
CA ASN A 52 -2.68 -14.25 17.80
C ASN A 52 -2.59 -13.89 16.31
N THR A 53 -3.75 -13.73 15.69
CA THR A 53 -3.89 -13.42 14.26
C THR A 53 -3.47 -11.98 13.93
N CYS A 54 -3.27 -11.11 14.93
CA CYS A 54 -2.68 -9.80 14.73
C CYS A 54 -1.16 -9.85 14.52
N CYS A 55 -0.51 -10.97 14.83
CA CYS A 55 0.95 -11.11 14.80
C CYS A 55 1.46 -11.97 13.66
N THR A 56 0.57 -12.54 12.86
CA THR A 56 0.90 -13.27 11.64
C THR A 56 -0.32 -13.28 10.73
N PRO A 57 -0.18 -12.99 9.41
CA PRO A 57 -1.32 -12.95 8.50
C PRO A 57 -1.96 -14.33 8.35
N THR A 58 -3.25 -14.42 8.68
CA THR A 58 -4.04 -15.65 8.50
C THR A 58 -5.54 -15.35 8.32
N PRO A 59 -6.21 -15.91 7.30
CA PRO A 59 -5.62 -16.47 6.08
C PRO A 59 -4.78 -15.41 5.33
N GLY A 60 -4.21 -15.77 4.17
CA GLY A 60 -3.45 -14.80 3.39
C GLY A 60 -1.98 -14.66 3.76
N GLY A 61 -1.33 -15.77 4.11
CA GLY A 61 0.07 -15.81 4.54
C GLY A 61 1.08 -15.61 3.42
N LEU A 62 0.69 -15.79 2.16
CA LEU A 62 1.52 -15.55 0.99
C LEU A 62 1.18 -14.17 0.43
N VAL A 63 2.00 -13.16 0.73
CA VAL A 63 1.70 -11.77 0.37
C VAL A 63 2.36 -11.40 -0.96
N LEU A 64 1.55 -10.93 -1.91
CA LEU A 64 2.00 -10.52 -3.23
C LEU A 64 2.05 -9.01 -3.32
N GLN A 65 3.21 -8.44 -3.64
CA GLN A 65 3.30 -7.07 -4.15
C GLN A 65 3.18 -7.12 -5.67
N THR A 66 2.11 -6.55 -6.22
CA THR A 66 1.82 -6.60 -7.66
C THR A 66 2.01 -5.24 -8.31
N GLN A 67 2.58 -5.21 -9.52
CA GLN A 67 2.87 -3.98 -10.24
C GLN A 67 2.40 -4.06 -11.69
N PHE A 68 2.02 -2.90 -12.24
CA PHE A 68 1.73 -2.69 -13.64
C PHE A 68 2.88 -2.01 -14.37
N TRP A 69 3.09 -2.46 -15.61
CA TRP A 69 3.74 -1.68 -16.66
C TRP A 69 2.68 -1.22 -17.65
N SER A 70 2.43 0.09 -17.68
CA SER A 70 1.49 0.72 -18.59
C SER A 70 2.15 1.90 -19.29
N THR A 71 1.62 2.30 -20.44
CA THR A 71 2.12 3.44 -21.22
C THR A 71 1.14 4.60 -21.31
N PHE A 72 -0.09 4.40 -20.86
CA PHE A 72 -1.16 5.38 -20.75
C PHE A 72 -2.12 4.99 -19.63
N THR A 73 -2.88 5.96 -19.13
CA THR A 73 -3.94 5.77 -18.12
C THR A 73 -5.33 5.83 -18.75
N GLY A 74 -5.48 6.43 -19.93
CA GLY A 74 -6.79 6.72 -20.52
C GLY A 74 -7.50 7.90 -19.85
N ARG A 75 -6.80 8.62 -18.97
CA ARG A 75 -7.28 9.79 -18.21
C ARG A 75 -6.24 10.91 -18.18
N GLU A 76 -5.38 10.98 -19.19
CA GLU A 76 -4.35 12.01 -19.35
C GLU A 76 -4.96 13.42 -19.37
N ASP A 77 -6.12 13.57 -20.00
CA ASP A 77 -6.87 14.84 -20.08
C ASP A 77 -7.38 15.29 -18.70
N ALA A 78 -7.57 14.35 -17.77
CA ALA A 78 -7.90 14.63 -16.37
C ALA A 78 -6.65 14.81 -15.49
N GLY A 79 -5.45 14.79 -16.07
CA GLY A 79 -4.19 14.98 -15.35
C GLY A 79 -3.62 13.72 -14.67
N GLN A 80 -4.32 12.59 -14.72
CA GLN A 80 -3.84 11.31 -14.19
C GLN A 80 -2.77 10.73 -15.12
N LYS A 81 -1.51 10.89 -14.76
CA LYS A 81 -0.35 10.56 -15.59
C LYS A 81 0.55 9.53 -14.92
N LEU A 82 1.11 8.63 -15.72
CA LEU A 82 2.09 7.66 -15.24
C LEU A 82 3.43 8.33 -14.93
N PRO A 83 4.15 7.87 -13.89
CA PRO A 83 5.49 8.32 -13.59
C PRO A 83 6.47 7.83 -14.67
N LYS A 84 7.44 8.67 -15.04
CA LYS A 84 8.53 8.25 -15.94
C LYS A 84 9.51 7.36 -15.18
N GLY A 85 10.01 6.33 -15.85
CA GLY A 85 11.06 5.47 -15.31
C GLY A 85 10.63 4.70 -14.05
N SER A 86 9.36 4.30 -13.99
CA SER A 86 8.83 3.57 -12.86
C SER A 86 7.70 2.67 -13.33
N TRP A 87 7.60 1.50 -12.70
CA TRP A 87 6.36 0.73 -12.67
C TRP A 87 5.37 1.41 -11.72
N THR A 88 4.11 0.99 -11.74
CA THR A 88 3.08 1.47 -10.80
C THR A 88 2.51 0.32 -9.99
N ILE A 89 2.00 0.63 -8.81
CA ILE A 89 1.34 -0.33 -7.92
C ILE A 89 0.05 -0.81 -8.58
N HIS A 90 -0.12 -2.14 -8.64
CA HIS A 90 -1.41 -2.77 -8.85
C HIS A 90 -2.06 -2.97 -7.47
N GLY A 91 -1.42 -3.74 -6.59
CA GLY A 91 -1.89 -3.93 -5.22
C GLY A 91 -0.93 -4.67 -4.28
N LEU A 92 -1.48 -5.04 -3.12
CA LEU A 92 -0.86 -5.90 -2.12
C LEU A 92 -1.88 -6.98 -1.73
N TRP A 93 -1.66 -8.22 -2.17
CA TRP A 93 -2.67 -9.27 -2.10
C TRP A 93 -2.28 -10.39 -1.14
N PRO A 94 -3.17 -10.78 -0.23
CA PRO A 94 -2.89 -11.86 0.70
C PRO A 94 -3.47 -13.18 0.16
N ASP A 95 -2.62 -13.99 -0.46
CA ASP A 95 -2.97 -15.33 -0.95
C ASP A 95 -2.81 -16.38 0.17
N ASN A 96 -3.60 -17.44 0.08
CA ASN A 96 -3.42 -18.63 0.90
C ASN A 96 -2.08 -19.29 0.58
N CYS A 97 -1.55 -20.05 1.53
CA CYS A 97 -0.24 -20.69 1.40
C CYS A 97 -0.17 -21.77 0.31
N ASP A 98 -1.31 -22.21 -0.22
CA ASP A 98 -1.41 -23.13 -1.36
C ASP A 98 -1.53 -22.40 -2.71
N GLY A 99 -1.49 -21.06 -2.72
CA GLY A 99 -1.66 -20.21 -3.90
C GLY A 99 -3.11 -19.96 -4.32
N SER A 100 -4.11 -20.48 -3.58
CA SER A 100 -5.49 -19.99 -3.69
C SER A 100 -5.63 -18.61 -3.02
N PHE A 101 -6.76 -17.94 -3.20
CA PHE A 101 -6.98 -16.62 -2.60
C PHE A 101 -8.45 -16.46 -2.20
N GLU A 102 -8.66 -15.60 -1.21
CA GLU A 102 -9.98 -15.13 -0.80
C GLU A 102 -10.24 -13.72 -1.36
N GLN A 103 -11.50 -13.29 -1.37
CA GLN A 103 -11.87 -11.96 -1.85
C GLN A 103 -13.10 -11.41 -1.13
N TYR A 104 -13.12 -10.10 -0.84
CA TYR A 104 -14.21 -9.40 -0.15
C TYR A 104 -14.60 -10.06 1.18
N CYS A 105 -13.60 -10.37 2.01
CA CYS A 105 -13.77 -11.19 3.21
C CYS A 105 -14.49 -10.50 4.37
N ASP A 106 -14.60 -9.17 4.34
CA ASP A 106 -15.32 -8.40 5.36
C ASP A 106 -16.21 -7.32 4.73
N PRO A 107 -17.51 -7.62 4.53
CA PRO A 107 -18.47 -6.66 3.99
C PRO A 107 -18.65 -5.39 4.86
N SER A 108 -18.33 -5.45 6.15
CA SER A 108 -18.45 -4.29 7.06
C SER A 108 -17.34 -3.26 6.86
N ARG A 109 -16.23 -3.67 6.24
CA ARG A 109 -15.05 -2.85 5.94
C ARG A 109 -14.82 -2.67 4.44
N GLN A 110 -15.84 -2.90 3.60
CA GLN A 110 -15.74 -2.77 2.14
C GLN A 110 -16.14 -1.36 1.68
N TYR A 111 -15.36 -0.76 0.76
CA TYR A 111 -15.52 0.59 0.21
C TYR A 111 -15.61 0.67 -1.32
N ASP A 112 -15.55 -0.45 -2.05
CA ASP A 112 -15.63 -0.55 -3.51
C ASP A 112 -17.03 -0.18 -4.04
N PRO A 113 -17.18 0.89 -4.84
CA PRO A 113 -18.46 1.29 -5.42
C PRO A 113 -18.90 0.40 -6.60
N ALA A 114 -18.02 -0.42 -7.16
CA ALA A 114 -18.28 -1.32 -8.28
C ALA A 114 -17.58 -2.68 -8.10
N PRO A 115 -18.02 -3.52 -7.14
CA PRO A 115 -17.41 -4.81 -6.86
C PRO A 115 -17.28 -5.71 -8.09
N SER A 116 -16.10 -6.28 -8.26
CA SER A 116 -15.77 -7.28 -9.27
C SER A 116 -15.08 -8.49 -8.63
N PRO A 117 -15.72 -9.67 -8.58
CA PRO A 117 -17.07 -9.97 -9.09
C PRO A 117 -18.20 -9.25 -8.32
N GLN A 118 -19.41 -9.24 -8.89
CA GLN A 118 -20.60 -8.61 -8.26
C GLN A 118 -21.28 -9.50 -7.21
N ALA A 119 -20.96 -10.80 -7.18
CA ALA A 119 -21.50 -11.76 -6.23
C ALA A 119 -20.45 -12.83 -5.89
N PHE A 120 -20.55 -13.38 -4.69
CA PHE A 120 -19.79 -14.55 -4.25
C PHE A 120 -20.19 -15.81 -5.07
N PRO A 121 -19.36 -16.87 -5.07
CA PRO A 121 -19.67 -18.11 -5.77
C PRO A 121 -21.00 -18.77 -5.34
N ASN A 122 -21.45 -18.49 -4.11
CA ASN A 122 -22.73 -18.98 -3.58
C ASN A 122 -23.95 -18.15 -4.05
N GLY A 123 -23.75 -17.12 -4.87
CA GLY A 123 -24.80 -16.24 -5.40
C GLY A 123 -25.14 -15.04 -4.51
N THR A 124 -24.53 -14.90 -3.33
CA THR A 124 -24.75 -13.74 -2.47
C THR A 124 -24.09 -12.51 -3.10
N GLU A 125 -24.85 -11.43 -3.29
CA GLU A 125 -24.33 -10.19 -3.87
C GLU A 125 -23.29 -9.52 -2.96
N ILE A 126 -22.27 -8.93 -3.56
CA ILE A 126 -21.30 -8.08 -2.86
C ILE A 126 -21.86 -6.66 -2.91
N PRO A 127 -22.23 -6.05 -1.77
CA PRO A 127 -22.89 -4.76 -1.76
C PRO A 127 -21.95 -3.66 -2.25
N ALA A 128 -22.40 -2.91 -3.24
CA ALA A 128 -21.66 -1.81 -3.80
C ALA A 128 -21.69 -0.60 -2.84
N TYR A 129 -20.51 -0.06 -2.52
CA TYR A 129 -20.37 1.04 -1.58
C TYR A 129 -20.84 2.39 -2.18
N ARG A 130 -21.41 3.25 -1.34
CA ARG A 130 -21.98 4.55 -1.75
C ARG A 130 -21.52 5.72 -0.88
N GLY A 131 -20.57 5.49 0.01
CA GLY A 131 -19.99 6.52 0.87
C GLY A 131 -18.79 7.23 0.23
N PRO A 132 -18.02 7.98 1.03
CA PRO A 132 -16.87 8.75 0.53
C PRO A 132 -15.69 7.85 0.14
N GLY A 133 -14.86 8.31 -0.80
CA GLY A 133 -13.74 7.55 -1.34
C GLY A 133 -12.58 7.36 -0.35
N ILE A 134 -11.67 6.44 -0.70
CA ILE A 134 -10.47 6.12 0.08
C ILE A 134 -9.59 7.36 0.32
N ASP A 135 -9.49 8.24 -0.67
CA ASP A 135 -8.80 9.52 -0.61
C ASP A 135 -9.24 10.35 0.61
N THR A 136 -10.54 10.46 0.85
CA THR A 136 -11.08 11.21 1.99
C THR A 136 -10.68 10.62 3.35
N PHE A 137 -10.50 9.29 3.43
CA PHE A 137 -10.03 8.64 4.65
C PHE A 137 -8.55 8.97 4.90
N ILE A 138 -7.73 8.99 3.86
CA ILE A 138 -6.31 9.38 3.97
C ILE A 138 -6.18 10.85 4.37
N GLU A 139 -7.02 11.73 3.81
CA GLU A 139 -7.07 13.16 4.17
C GLU A 139 -7.51 13.39 5.63
N LYS A 140 -8.47 12.60 6.14
CA LYS A 140 -8.92 12.64 7.55
C LYS A 140 -7.73 12.46 8.51
N PHE A 141 -6.78 11.60 8.17
CA PHE A 141 -5.55 11.36 8.95
C PHE A 141 -4.40 12.32 8.60
N LYS A 142 -4.66 13.33 7.75
CA LYS A 142 -3.66 14.31 7.27
C LYS A 142 -2.45 13.68 6.60
N ARG A 143 -2.62 12.48 6.01
CA ARG A 143 -1.59 11.73 5.28
C ARG A 143 -1.49 12.20 3.83
N TYR A 144 -1.34 13.51 3.63
CA TYR A 144 -1.23 14.10 2.30
C TYR A 144 0.02 13.60 1.56
N ASP A 145 1.10 13.28 2.30
CA ASP A 145 2.30 12.62 1.79
C ASP A 145 1.99 11.27 1.11
N LEU A 146 1.16 10.46 1.76
CA LEU A 146 0.72 9.16 1.25
C LEU A 146 -0.20 9.35 0.06
N LEU A 147 -1.16 10.27 0.13
CA LEU A 147 -2.09 10.54 -0.95
C LEU A 147 -1.37 11.02 -2.21
N ASP A 148 -0.39 11.93 -2.07
CA ASP A 148 0.45 12.40 -3.18
C ASP A 148 1.27 11.26 -3.78
N TYR A 149 1.82 10.38 -2.93
CA TYR A 149 2.55 9.20 -3.40
C TYR A 149 1.65 8.24 -4.18
N MET A 150 0.46 7.94 -3.66
CA MET A 150 -0.52 7.09 -4.33
C MET A 150 -1.01 7.70 -5.64
N ASN A 151 -1.29 9.01 -5.67
CA ASN A 151 -1.63 9.74 -6.89
C ASN A 151 -0.50 9.79 -7.92
N LYS A 152 0.72 9.38 -7.57
CA LYS A 152 1.84 9.30 -8.50
C LYS A 152 2.18 7.86 -8.89
N TYR A 153 2.06 6.91 -7.98
CA TYR A 153 2.58 5.55 -8.15
C TYR A 153 1.52 4.46 -8.07
N TRP A 154 0.31 4.73 -7.56
CA TRP A 154 -0.81 3.79 -7.52
C TRP A 154 -1.94 4.28 -8.43
N ILE A 155 -1.64 4.35 -9.73
CA ILE A 155 -2.48 4.98 -10.74
C ILE A 155 -3.44 3.96 -11.36
N ALA A 156 -4.72 4.33 -11.43
CA ALA A 156 -5.73 3.54 -12.10
C ALA A 156 -5.67 3.67 -13.64
N GLN A 157 -6.24 2.67 -14.33
CA GLN A 157 -6.45 2.71 -15.79
C GLN A 157 -7.93 2.89 -16.10
N SER A 158 -8.26 3.86 -16.95
CA SER A 158 -9.61 4.19 -17.43
C SER A 158 -10.63 4.51 -16.33
N MET A 159 -10.21 4.74 -15.09
CA MET A 159 -11.06 5.11 -13.96
C MET A 159 -10.32 6.02 -12.99
N ASP A 160 -11.07 6.61 -12.04
CA ASP A 160 -10.47 7.42 -10.98
C ASP A 160 -9.68 6.55 -10.01
N ASN A 161 -8.54 7.06 -9.56
CA ASN A 161 -7.69 6.43 -8.57
C ASN A 161 -8.46 5.95 -7.33
N ALA A 162 -9.35 6.78 -6.78
CA ALA A 162 -10.12 6.45 -5.58
C ALA A 162 -11.02 5.21 -5.75
N ILE A 163 -11.56 4.98 -6.95
CA ILE A 163 -12.37 3.79 -7.25
C ILE A 163 -11.47 2.55 -7.27
N PHE A 164 -10.30 2.65 -7.91
CA PHE A 164 -9.34 1.56 -7.96
C PHE A 164 -8.79 1.21 -6.58
N TRP A 165 -8.43 2.21 -5.78
CA TRP A 165 -7.98 1.98 -4.41
C TRP A 165 -9.07 1.32 -3.55
N ALA A 166 -10.32 1.72 -3.74
CA ALA A 166 -11.44 1.10 -3.05
C ALA A 166 -11.59 -0.38 -3.42
N HIS A 167 -11.39 -0.74 -4.68
CA HIS A 167 -11.33 -2.14 -5.13
C HIS A 167 -10.20 -2.90 -4.45
N GLU A 168 -8.97 -2.38 -4.52
CA GLU A 168 -7.79 -3.05 -3.98
C GLU A 168 -7.91 -3.32 -2.47
N TYR A 169 -8.35 -2.33 -1.71
CA TYR A 169 -8.57 -2.50 -0.27
C TYR A 169 -9.68 -3.53 -0.01
N SER A 170 -10.84 -3.34 -0.62
CA SER A 170 -12.03 -4.09 -0.25
C SER A 170 -11.94 -5.55 -0.66
N LYS A 171 -11.37 -5.81 -1.85
CA LYS A 171 -11.21 -7.15 -2.37
C LYS A 171 -10.09 -7.90 -1.65
N HIS A 172 -8.95 -7.24 -1.39
CA HIS A 172 -7.74 -7.93 -0.92
C HIS A 172 -7.41 -7.66 0.55
N ALA A 173 -7.36 -6.40 0.99
CA ALA A 173 -6.94 -6.06 2.36
C ALA A 173 -7.86 -6.64 3.44
N THR A 174 -9.16 -6.75 3.15
CA THR A 174 -10.15 -7.36 4.06
C THR A 174 -9.91 -8.84 4.32
N CYS A 175 -9.07 -9.51 3.52
CA CYS A 175 -8.81 -10.95 3.56
C CYS A 175 -7.54 -11.34 4.33
N THR A 176 -6.94 -10.42 5.09
CA THR A 176 -5.82 -10.73 5.98
C THR A 176 -6.02 -10.15 7.38
N SER A 177 -5.77 -10.97 8.39
CA SER A 177 -6.05 -10.64 9.80
C SER A 177 -5.24 -9.47 10.36
N THR A 178 -4.05 -9.22 9.84
CA THR A 178 -3.14 -8.23 10.44
C THR A 178 -3.58 -6.78 10.27
N PHE A 179 -4.59 -6.52 9.43
CA PHE A 179 -5.27 -5.23 9.31
C PHE A 179 -6.66 -5.21 9.97
N ASP A 180 -7.03 -6.24 10.75
CA ASP A 180 -8.31 -6.21 11.46
C ASP A 180 -8.33 -5.11 12.51
N ILE A 181 -9.48 -4.46 12.68
CA ILE A 181 -9.68 -3.35 13.62
C ILE A 181 -9.25 -3.71 15.04
N GLN A 182 -9.48 -4.96 15.46
CA GLN A 182 -9.08 -5.47 16.77
C GLN A 182 -7.56 -5.38 17.02
N CYS A 183 -6.74 -5.39 15.98
CA CYS A 183 -5.29 -5.32 16.09
C CYS A 183 -4.77 -3.93 16.46
N TYR A 184 -5.60 -2.90 16.38
CA TYR A 184 -5.25 -1.51 16.75
C TYR A 184 -5.58 -1.20 18.22
N GLY A 185 -6.38 -2.04 18.88
CA GLY A 185 -6.73 -1.90 20.30
C GLY A 185 -7.34 -0.54 20.65
N ASP A 186 -7.05 -0.05 21.85
CA ASP A 186 -7.61 1.20 22.39
C ASP A 186 -7.21 2.46 21.59
N SER A 187 -6.20 2.36 20.73
CA SER A 187 -5.75 3.46 19.87
C SER A 187 -6.51 3.56 18.55
N TYR A 188 -7.46 2.66 18.28
CA TYR A 188 -8.19 2.64 17.04
C TYR A 188 -8.99 3.93 16.81
N GLU A 189 -8.74 4.58 15.68
CA GLU A 189 -9.60 5.60 15.11
C GLU A 189 -10.26 5.04 13.85
N ASP A 190 -11.53 5.37 13.62
CA ASP A 190 -12.26 4.90 12.43
C ASP A 190 -11.47 5.16 11.13
N LYS A 191 -11.26 4.09 10.34
CA LYS A 191 -10.45 4.02 9.10
C LYS A 191 -8.94 3.99 9.28
N MET A 192 -8.42 3.87 10.49
CA MET A 192 -6.98 3.74 10.74
C MET A 192 -6.38 2.57 9.95
N GLU A 193 -7.10 1.46 9.87
CA GLU A 193 -6.67 0.25 9.19
C GLU A 193 -6.58 0.38 7.66
N VAL A 194 -7.42 1.25 7.10
CA VAL A 194 -7.40 1.59 5.68
C VAL A 194 -6.12 2.36 5.36
N VAL A 195 -5.82 3.38 6.17
CA VAL A 195 -4.62 4.21 5.98
C VAL A 195 -3.35 3.37 6.20
N ASP A 196 -3.36 2.44 7.16
CA ASP A 196 -2.24 1.53 7.37
C ASP A 196 -1.97 0.62 6.18
N PHE A 197 -3.03 0.05 5.58
CA PHE A 197 -2.89 -0.80 4.40
C PHE A 197 -2.22 -0.06 3.25
N PHE A 198 -2.70 1.14 2.91
CA PHE A 198 -2.11 1.93 1.82
C PHE A 198 -0.68 2.38 2.12
N HIS A 199 -0.42 2.78 3.35
CA HIS A 199 0.93 3.11 3.79
C HIS A 199 1.86 1.90 3.71
N THR A 200 1.39 0.72 4.10
CA THR A 200 2.14 -0.52 4.02
C THR A 200 2.41 -0.91 2.58
N ALA A 201 1.38 -1.01 1.73
CA ALA A 201 1.52 -1.38 0.33
C ALA A 201 2.47 -0.44 -0.45
N THR A 202 2.45 0.87 -0.18
CA THR A 202 3.39 1.82 -0.79
C THR A 202 4.84 1.62 -0.31
N ARG A 203 5.06 1.33 0.97
CA ARG A 203 6.39 0.96 1.51
C ARG A 203 6.90 -0.35 0.92
N VAL A 204 6.02 -1.32 0.72
CA VAL A 204 6.36 -2.62 0.15
C VAL A 204 6.76 -2.49 -1.33
N PHE A 205 6.01 -1.72 -2.11
CA PHE A 205 6.36 -1.39 -3.50
C PHE A 205 7.77 -0.79 -3.63
N GLN A 206 8.17 0.09 -2.71
CA GLN A 206 9.50 0.71 -2.73
C GLN A 206 10.65 -0.28 -2.56
N GLN A 207 10.40 -1.48 -2.03
CA GLN A 207 11.44 -2.53 -1.91
C GLN A 207 11.70 -3.27 -3.22
N TYR A 208 10.79 -3.13 -4.19
CA TYR A 208 10.87 -3.78 -5.48
C TYR A 208 10.91 -2.74 -6.60
N PRO A 209 12.02 -1.99 -6.77
CA PRO A 209 12.17 -0.97 -7.81
C PRO A 209 12.40 -1.64 -9.18
N THR A 210 11.37 -2.29 -9.73
CA THR A 210 11.45 -3.14 -10.93
C THR A 210 12.06 -2.42 -12.12
N PHE A 211 11.74 -1.12 -12.33
CA PHE A 211 12.34 -0.34 -13.40
C PHE A 211 13.86 -0.27 -13.27
N ASP A 212 14.36 0.10 -12.09
CA ASP A 212 15.78 0.30 -11.84
C ASP A 212 16.56 -1.02 -11.93
N ILE A 213 15.97 -2.12 -11.44
CA ILE A 213 16.57 -3.45 -11.52
C ILE A 213 16.75 -3.87 -12.98
N LEU A 214 15.71 -3.68 -13.81
CA LEU A 214 15.77 -4.00 -15.25
C LEU A 214 16.74 -3.08 -15.98
N ALA A 215 16.69 -1.77 -15.71
CA ALA A 215 17.55 -0.77 -16.32
C ALA A 215 19.03 -1.03 -16.03
N ALA A 216 19.38 -1.39 -14.79
CA ALA A 216 20.74 -1.75 -14.39
C ALA A 216 21.28 -2.98 -15.14
N ASN A 217 20.40 -3.83 -15.67
CA ASN A 217 20.72 -4.99 -16.50
C ASN A 217 20.56 -4.73 -18.01
N GLY A 218 20.45 -3.47 -18.43
CA GLY A 218 20.31 -3.08 -19.84
C GLY A 218 18.94 -3.38 -20.46
N ILE A 219 17.93 -3.69 -19.62
CA ILE A 219 16.56 -3.95 -20.05
C ILE A 219 15.77 -2.65 -19.91
N MET A 220 15.53 -1.98 -21.04
CA MET A 220 14.84 -0.69 -21.11
C MET A 220 13.61 -0.80 -22.00
N PRO A 221 12.56 0.01 -21.75
CA PRO A 221 11.39 0.04 -22.61
C PRO A 221 11.75 0.35 -24.07
N SER A 222 11.26 -0.46 -25.01
CA SER A 222 11.53 -0.30 -26.45
C SER A 222 10.41 -0.90 -27.29
N ASN A 223 10.01 -0.20 -28.35
CA ASN A 223 9.07 -0.72 -29.36
C ASN A 223 9.78 -1.58 -30.44
N LYS A 224 11.10 -1.76 -30.32
CA LYS A 224 11.93 -2.46 -31.33
C LYS A 224 12.74 -3.61 -30.75
N THR A 225 13.03 -3.56 -29.46
CA THR A 225 13.90 -4.51 -28.77
C THR A 225 13.06 -5.45 -27.92
N GLY A 226 13.08 -6.73 -28.25
CA GLY A 226 12.56 -7.78 -27.38
C GLY A 226 13.67 -8.28 -26.45
N TYR A 227 13.27 -8.72 -25.26
CA TYR A 227 14.16 -9.36 -24.29
C TYR A 227 13.71 -10.79 -24.03
N PRO A 228 14.62 -11.78 -23.98
CA PRO A 228 14.27 -13.12 -23.57
C PRO A 228 13.72 -13.14 -22.15
N LEU A 229 12.69 -13.95 -21.90
CA LEU A 229 12.07 -14.09 -20.57
C LEU A 229 13.10 -14.39 -19.47
N HIS A 230 14.05 -15.29 -19.75
CA HIS A 230 15.09 -15.66 -18.79
C HIS A 230 16.00 -14.49 -18.40
N SER A 231 16.23 -13.52 -19.29
CA SER A 231 17.04 -12.34 -18.98
C SER A 231 16.32 -11.43 -17.98
N ILE A 232 15.02 -11.23 -18.16
CA ILE A 232 14.16 -10.48 -17.23
C ILE A 232 14.10 -11.20 -15.87
N GLN A 233 13.82 -12.50 -15.88
CA GLN A 233 13.76 -13.31 -14.65
C GLN A 233 15.08 -13.28 -13.88
N ASN A 234 16.21 -13.43 -14.56
CA ASN A 234 17.52 -13.38 -13.92
C ASN A 234 17.80 -12.01 -13.30
N ALA A 235 17.53 -10.92 -14.01
CA ALA A 235 17.73 -9.56 -13.50
C ALA A 235 16.94 -9.33 -12.20
N LEU A 236 15.66 -9.74 -12.18
CA LEU A 236 14.80 -9.59 -11.01
C LEU A 236 15.26 -10.52 -9.86
N ARG A 237 15.42 -11.82 -10.13
CA ARG A 237 15.82 -12.82 -9.14
C ARG A 237 17.13 -12.48 -8.43
N THR A 238 18.12 -11.97 -9.16
CA THR A 238 19.42 -11.62 -8.58
C THR A 238 19.29 -10.54 -7.51
N GLN A 239 18.36 -9.59 -7.67
CA GLN A 239 18.15 -8.53 -6.70
C GLN A 239 17.17 -8.94 -5.59
N THR A 240 16.12 -9.71 -5.91
CA THR A 240 15.01 -9.97 -4.99
C THR A 240 15.08 -11.33 -4.29
N GLY A 241 15.98 -12.23 -4.73
CA GLY A 241 16.22 -13.54 -4.14
C GLY A 241 15.39 -14.69 -4.75
N ALA A 242 14.22 -14.38 -5.34
CA ALA A 242 13.37 -15.36 -6.01
C ALA A 242 12.83 -14.82 -7.34
N THR A 243 12.32 -15.71 -8.19
CA THR A 243 11.77 -15.35 -9.50
C THR A 243 10.32 -14.88 -9.35
N PRO A 244 9.99 -13.61 -9.68
CA PRO A 244 8.60 -13.16 -9.62
C PRO A 244 7.77 -13.74 -10.77
N TYR A 245 6.45 -13.67 -10.64
CA TYR A 245 5.54 -13.90 -11.78
C TYR A 245 5.66 -12.74 -12.77
N LEU A 246 5.59 -13.04 -14.07
CA LEU A 246 5.62 -12.06 -15.15
C LEU A 246 4.39 -12.24 -16.04
N GLY A 247 3.49 -11.26 -16.01
CA GLY A 247 2.30 -11.23 -16.85
C GLY A 247 2.58 -10.57 -18.19
N CYS A 248 2.18 -11.20 -19.29
CA CYS A 248 2.37 -10.66 -20.63
C CYS A 248 1.07 -10.59 -21.44
N LEU A 249 0.73 -9.41 -21.93
CA LEU A 249 -0.28 -9.23 -22.97
C LEU A 249 0.20 -9.86 -24.29
N ASN A 250 -0.68 -10.62 -24.94
CA ASN A 250 -0.38 -11.33 -26.19
C ASN A 250 0.92 -12.15 -26.15
N ARG A 251 1.29 -12.66 -24.96
CA ARG A 251 2.52 -13.44 -24.69
C ARG A 251 3.85 -12.71 -24.97
N THR A 252 3.83 -11.43 -25.32
CA THR A 252 5.02 -10.73 -25.84
C THR A 252 5.22 -9.34 -25.25
N ILE A 253 4.19 -8.73 -24.67
CA ILE A 253 4.26 -7.41 -24.06
C ILE A 253 4.17 -7.60 -22.55
N LEU A 254 5.28 -7.37 -21.85
CA LEU A 254 5.31 -7.43 -20.39
C LEU A 254 4.41 -6.32 -19.81
N THR A 255 3.44 -6.71 -18.97
CA THR A 255 2.45 -5.81 -18.38
C THR A 255 2.38 -5.90 -16.86
N GLU A 256 2.81 -7.02 -16.26
CA GLU A 256 2.72 -7.21 -14.82
C GLU A 256 3.95 -7.93 -14.24
N VAL A 257 4.27 -7.60 -13.00
CA VAL A 257 5.21 -8.36 -12.17
C VAL A 257 4.63 -8.53 -10.76
N TRP A 258 4.66 -9.76 -10.24
CA TRP A 258 4.17 -10.06 -8.89
C TRP A 258 5.27 -10.67 -8.03
N TYR A 259 5.57 -10.04 -6.90
CA TYR A 259 6.57 -10.47 -5.93
C TYR A 259 5.91 -11.16 -4.75
N PHE A 260 6.14 -12.46 -4.60
CA PHE A 260 5.55 -13.31 -3.56
C PHE A 260 6.45 -13.30 -2.32
N SER A 261 5.86 -13.13 -1.14
CA SER A 261 6.59 -13.04 0.11
C SER A 261 5.90 -13.74 1.26
N HIS A 262 6.68 -14.43 2.08
CA HIS A 262 6.28 -14.76 3.44
C HIS A 262 6.58 -13.58 4.37
N VAL A 263 5.75 -13.40 5.39
CA VAL A 263 5.79 -12.29 6.34
C VAL A 263 6.22 -12.77 7.71
N LEU A 264 7.23 -12.12 8.28
CA LEU A 264 7.58 -12.27 9.69
C LEU A 264 6.85 -11.21 10.51
N GLY A 265 5.98 -11.65 11.41
CA GLY A 265 5.15 -10.73 12.19
C GLY A 265 3.94 -10.22 11.40
N THR A 266 3.70 -8.92 11.47
CA THR A 266 2.57 -8.27 10.77
C THR A 266 2.97 -7.83 9.36
N VAL A 267 1.99 -7.71 8.46
CA VAL A 267 2.23 -7.18 7.11
C VAL A 267 2.79 -5.75 7.18
N SER A 268 2.34 -4.93 8.13
CA SER A 268 2.79 -3.54 8.34
C SER A 268 4.25 -3.39 8.83
N SER A 269 4.76 -4.37 9.60
CA SER A 269 6.15 -4.39 10.07
C SER A 269 7.14 -4.79 8.97
N PHE A 270 6.64 -5.47 7.93
CA PHE A 270 7.31 -5.86 6.69
C PHE A 270 8.78 -6.29 6.83
N SER A 271 9.02 -7.29 7.67
CA SER A 271 10.19 -8.16 7.55
C SER A 271 9.79 -9.36 6.70
N VAL A 272 10.10 -9.33 5.40
CA VAL A 272 9.67 -10.38 4.47
C VAL A 272 10.82 -11.14 3.85
N ARG A 273 10.49 -12.33 3.34
CA ARG A 273 11.36 -13.14 2.49
C ARG A 273 10.59 -13.51 1.23
N MET A 274 11.18 -13.22 0.08
CA MET A 274 10.59 -13.62 -1.19
C MET A 274 10.58 -15.15 -1.31
N SER A 275 9.45 -15.72 -1.70
CA SER A 275 9.21 -17.17 -1.83
C SER A 275 9.23 -17.63 -3.28
#